data_AF-A0A821MKK6-F1
#
_entry.id   AF-A0A821MKK6-F1
#
_cell.length_a   1.000
_cell.length_b   1.000
_cell.length_c   1.000
_cell.angle_alpha   90.00
_cell.angle_beta   90.00
_cell.angle_gamma   90.00
#
_symmetry.space_group_name_H-M   'P 1'
#
loop_
_entity.id
_entity.type
_entity.pdbx_description
1 polymer ?
#
loop_
_entity_poly.entity_id
_entity_poly.type
_entity_poly.pdbx_seq_one_letter_code
_entity_poly.pdbx_strand_id
1 'polypeptide(L)'
;MPNSNGGQEETKINIQNGQCQQIEDTNRKGKTRDLFKKIDEIKRTFHAKIGTIKDKQGRHLMEKEDIKNRWREYTEELYKKTVELEPDILESEIKWALECIANNKAPGIDEIPGELFKILGD
;
A
#
# COMPACT_ATOMS: atom_id res chain seq x y z
N MET A 1 -9.38 -24.21 10.49
CA MET A 1 -8.85 -23.47 11.66
C MET A 1 -9.60 -22.15 11.75
N PRO A 2 -10.22 -21.76 12.89
CA PRO A 2 -11.10 -20.61 12.93
C PRO A 2 -10.32 -19.29 12.97
N ASN A 3 -10.87 -18.31 12.26
CA ASN A 3 -10.28 -17.06 11.80
C ASN A 3 -10.23 -15.97 12.91
N SER A 4 -9.03 -15.59 13.36
CA SER A 4 -8.83 -14.70 14.53
C SER A 4 -9.22 -13.21 14.39
N ASN A 5 -9.82 -12.73 13.29
CA ASN A 5 -10.34 -11.33 13.25
C ASN A 5 -11.85 -11.17 13.06
N GLY A 6 -12.65 -12.22 12.76
CA GLY A 6 -14.10 -12.11 12.93
C GLY A 6 -14.45 -11.75 14.37
N GLY A 7 -13.62 -12.22 15.31
CA GLY A 7 -13.72 -11.88 16.72
C GLY A 7 -13.51 -10.39 17.02
N GLN A 8 -12.69 -9.59 16.32
CA GLN A 8 -12.39 -8.23 16.79
C GLN A 8 -13.53 -7.23 16.54
N GLU A 9 -14.23 -7.33 15.41
CA GLU A 9 -15.35 -6.46 15.06
C GLU A 9 -16.66 -6.92 15.69
N GLU A 10 -16.91 -8.24 15.76
CA GLU A 10 -17.98 -8.80 16.60
C GLU A 10 -17.79 -8.42 18.06
N THR A 11 -16.55 -8.46 18.57
CA THR A 11 -16.26 -8.02 19.95
C THR A 11 -16.48 -6.51 20.10
N LYS A 12 -16.14 -5.69 19.11
CA LYS A 12 -16.40 -4.23 19.17
C LYS A 12 -17.90 -3.92 19.15
N ILE A 13 -18.68 -4.57 18.29
CA ILE A 13 -20.14 -4.45 18.23
C ILE A 13 -20.75 -4.93 19.55
N ASN A 14 -20.28 -6.05 20.08
CA ASN A 14 -20.73 -6.59 21.36
C ASN A 14 -20.37 -5.67 22.54
N ILE A 15 -19.17 -5.09 22.54
CA ILE A 15 -18.74 -4.08 23.53
C ILE A 15 -19.63 -2.84 23.45
N GLN A 16 -19.91 -2.32 22.25
CA GLN A 16 -20.76 -1.15 22.06
C GLN A 16 -22.21 -1.42 22.49
N ASN A 17 -22.76 -2.57 22.13
CA ASN A 17 -24.09 -2.98 22.58
C ASN A 17 -24.15 -3.14 24.10
N GLY A 18 -23.12 -3.72 24.71
CA GLY A 18 -22.99 -3.81 26.17
C GLY A 18 -22.89 -2.45 26.86
N GLN A 19 -22.21 -1.48 26.24
CA GLN A 19 -22.15 -0.10 26.72
C GLN A 19 -23.52 0.60 26.63
N CYS A 20 -24.25 0.41 25.52
CA CYS A 20 -25.61 0.93 25.35
C CYS A 20 -26.57 0.36 26.41
N GLN A 21 -26.53 -0.95 26.65
CA GLN A 21 -27.37 -1.60 27.66
C GLN A 21 -27.13 -1.02 29.07
N GLN A 22 -25.87 -0.78 29.43
CA GLN A 22 -25.53 -0.19 30.73
C GLN A 22 -26.04 1.25 30.89
N ILE A 23 -26.06 2.02 29.80
CA ILE A 23 -26.58 3.40 29.76
C ILE A 23 -28.10 3.38 29.94
N GLU A 24 -28.80 2.49 29.24
CA GLU A 24 -30.25 2.28 29.37
C GLU A 24 -30.65 1.86 30.79
N ASP A 25 -29.92 0.92 31.39
CA ASP A 25 -30.17 0.48 32.76
C ASP A 25 -29.94 1.59 33.79
N THR A 26 -28.95 2.46 33.56
CA THR A 26 -28.66 3.61 34.43
C THR A 26 -29.76 4.66 34.33
N ASN A 27 -30.31 4.86 33.13
CA ASN A 27 -31.44 5.73 32.87
C ASN A 27 -32.73 5.20 33.55
N ARG A 28 -33.02 3.90 33.42
CA ARG A 28 -34.18 3.25 34.06
C ARG A 28 -34.15 3.35 35.59
N LYS A 29 -32.96 3.41 36.19
CA LYS A 29 -32.74 3.56 37.64
C LYS A 29 -32.76 5.02 38.12
N GLY A 30 -33.02 5.99 37.24
CA GLY A 30 -33.10 7.43 37.59
C GLY A 30 -31.75 8.07 37.93
N LYS A 31 -30.62 7.44 37.59
CA LYS A 31 -29.26 7.93 37.92
C LYS A 31 -28.72 8.84 36.82
N THR A 32 -29.38 9.97 36.61
CA THR A 32 -29.12 10.90 35.50
C THR A 32 -27.68 11.46 35.49
N ARG A 33 -27.06 11.69 36.66
CA ARG A 33 -25.66 12.15 36.73
C ARG A 33 -24.66 11.13 36.20
N ASP A 34 -24.86 9.86 36.58
CA ASP A 34 -23.96 8.77 36.17
C ASP A 34 -24.14 8.43 34.69
N LEU A 35 -25.36 8.61 34.17
CA LEU A 35 -25.67 8.55 32.74
C LEU A 35 -24.86 9.59 31.94
N PHE A 36 -24.94 10.87 32.33
CA PHE A 36 -24.22 11.94 31.64
C PHE A 36 -22.70 11.76 31.71
N LYS A 37 -22.19 11.27 32.84
CA LYS A 37 -20.76 10.96 32.99
C LYS A 37 -20.28 9.89 32.00
N LYS A 38 -21.03 8.78 31.88
CA LYS A 38 -20.70 7.72 30.90
C LYS A 38 -20.78 8.20 29.45
N ILE A 39 -21.75 9.05 29.12
CA ILE A 39 -21.87 9.65 27.78
C ILE A 39 -20.65 10.54 27.48
N ASP A 40 -20.19 11.33 28.45
CA ASP A 40 -19.02 12.19 28.29
C ASP A 40 -17.72 11.36 28.16
N GLU A 41 -17.58 10.28 28.94
CA GLU A 41 -16.47 9.33 28.82
C GLU A 41 -16.39 8.72 27.42
N ILE A 42 -17.51 8.23 26.87
CA ILE A 42 -17.56 7.67 25.51
C ILE A 42 -17.18 8.72 24.46
N LYS A 43 -17.71 9.94 24.56
CA LYS A 43 -17.38 11.04 23.64
C LYS A 43 -15.91 11.43 23.67
N ARG A 44 -15.26 11.33 24.84
CA ARG A 44 -13.84 11.65 25.03
C ARG A 44 -12.88 10.54 24.63
N THR A 45 -13.33 9.29 24.55
CA THR A 45 -12.44 8.19 24.16
C THR A 45 -11.86 8.40 22.76
N PHE A 46 -10.54 8.26 22.64
CA PHE A 46 -9.83 8.42 21.38
C PHE A 46 -10.20 7.28 20.42
N HIS A 47 -10.84 7.63 19.30
CA HIS A 47 -11.17 6.67 18.26
C HIS A 47 -10.00 6.61 17.29
N ALA A 48 -9.16 5.58 17.41
CA ALA A 48 -8.15 5.29 16.40
C ALA A 48 -8.86 5.10 15.05
N LYS A 49 -8.58 5.97 14.08
CA LYS A 49 -9.05 5.81 12.70
C LYS A 49 -8.30 4.62 12.10
N ILE A 50 -8.84 3.42 12.28
CA ILE A 50 -8.50 2.30 11.41
C ILE A 50 -8.87 2.75 10.00
N GLY A 51 -7.87 2.91 9.14
CA GLY A 51 -8.05 3.34 7.76
C GLY A 51 -9.02 2.38 7.09
N THR A 52 -10.23 2.85 6.80
CA THR A 52 -11.25 1.99 6.20
C THR A 52 -10.93 1.79 4.73
N ILE A 53 -10.57 0.56 4.38
CA ILE A 53 -10.26 0.19 3.00
C ILE A 53 -11.58 0.04 2.25
N LYS A 54 -11.66 0.66 1.08
CA LYS A 54 -12.85 0.64 0.22
C LYS A 54 -12.61 -0.21 -1.02
N ASP A 55 -13.66 -0.89 -1.47
CA ASP A 55 -13.68 -1.54 -2.78
C ASP A 55 -13.67 -0.49 -3.92
N LYS A 56 -13.61 -0.97 -5.17
CA LYS A 56 -13.60 -0.09 -6.35
C LYS A 56 -14.90 0.70 -6.51
N GLN A 57 -15.98 0.23 -5.89
CA GLN A 57 -17.30 0.84 -5.88
C GLN A 57 -17.52 1.77 -4.67
N GLY A 58 -16.50 1.95 -3.82
CA GLY A 58 -16.52 2.81 -2.65
C GLY A 58 -17.17 2.22 -1.40
N ARG A 59 -17.55 0.94 -1.41
CA ARG A 59 -18.08 0.23 -0.24
C ARG A 59 -16.96 -0.17 0.70
N HIS A 60 -17.24 -0.14 2.00
CA HIS A 60 -16.27 -0.50 3.02
C HIS A 60 -16.06 -2.02 3.07
N LEU A 61 -14.79 -2.43 3.00
CA LEU A 61 -14.40 -3.83 3.15
C LEU A 61 -14.13 -4.12 4.62
N MET A 62 -14.81 -5.12 5.16
CA MET A 62 -14.70 -5.51 6.57
C MET A 62 -14.07 -6.91 6.73
N GLU A 63 -14.27 -7.79 5.75
CA GLU A 63 -13.67 -9.11 5.77
C GLU A 63 -12.18 -9.09 5.42
N LYS A 64 -11.38 -9.85 6.17
CA LYS A 64 -9.93 -9.97 5.95
C LYS A 64 -9.60 -10.41 4.53
N GLU A 65 -10.36 -11.37 4.00
CA GLU A 65 -10.09 -11.93 2.67
C GLU A 65 -10.38 -10.90 1.58
N ASP A 66 -11.45 -10.11 1.74
CA ASP A 66 -11.79 -9.02 0.82
C ASP A 66 -10.76 -7.89 0.87
N ILE A 67 -10.29 -7.53 2.07
CA ILE A 67 -9.20 -6.56 2.24
C ILE A 67 -7.92 -7.05 1.55
N LYS A 68 -7.55 -8.32 1.76
CA LYS A 68 -6.37 -8.93 1.13
C LYS A 68 -6.48 -8.96 -0.39
N ASN A 69 -7.65 -9.30 -0.92
CA ASN A 69 -7.91 -9.30 -2.36
C ASN A 69 -7.85 -7.87 -2.92
N ARG A 70 -8.40 -6.88 -2.21
CA ARG A 70 -8.31 -5.47 -2.60
C ARG A 70 -6.87 -4.95 -2.65
N TRP A 71 -6.01 -5.36 -1.72
CA TRP A 71 -4.58 -5.07 -1.74
C TRP A 71 -3.89 -5.71 -2.95
N ARG A 72 -4.18 -6.98 -3.22
CA ARG A 72 -3.66 -7.68 -4.40
C ARG A 72 -4.05 -6.96 -5.69
N GLU A 73 -5.33 -6.67 -5.87
CA GLU A 73 -5.84 -5.96 -7.05
C GLU A 73 -5.17 -4.59 -7.22
N TYR A 74 -5.00 -3.83 -6.13
CA TYR A 74 -4.31 -2.55 -6.18
C TYR A 74 -2.86 -2.68 -6.64
N THR A 75 -2.13 -3.68 -6.13
CA THR A 75 -0.74 -3.92 -6.54
C THR A 75 -0.64 -4.39 -7.98
N GLU A 76 -1.54 -5.27 -8.43
CA GLU A 76 -1.59 -5.72 -9.82
C GLU A 76 -1.88 -4.54 -10.75
N GLU A 77 -2.83 -3.67 -10.42
CA GLU A 77 -3.10 -2.45 -11.20
C GLU A 77 -1.91 -1.48 -11.23
N LEU A 78 -1.21 -1.33 -10.11
CA LEU A 78 -0.03 -0.47 -10.02
C LEU A 78 1.10 -0.95 -10.94
N TYR A 79 1.39 -2.24 -10.93
CA TYR A 79 2.51 -2.81 -11.68
C TYR A 79 2.15 -3.26 -13.11
N LYS A 80 0.85 -3.39 -13.44
CA LYS A 80 0.40 -3.61 -14.82
C LYS A 80 0.82 -2.48 -15.76
N LYS A 81 1.15 -1.31 -15.23
CA LYS A 81 1.52 -0.13 -16.02
C LYS A 81 3.04 0.05 -16.26
N THR A 82 3.91 -0.87 -15.85
CA THR A 82 5.36 -0.64 -15.95
C THR A 82 6.14 -1.90 -16.29
N VAL A 83 5.87 -2.43 -17.48
CA VAL A 83 6.94 -3.08 -18.24
C VAL A 83 6.98 -2.38 -19.59
N GLU A 84 7.28 -1.08 -19.57
CA GLU A 84 7.98 -0.50 -20.71
C GLU A 84 9.33 -1.21 -20.70
N LEU A 85 9.37 -2.35 -21.40
CA LEU A 85 10.62 -3.01 -21.74
C LEU A 85 11.49 -1.92 -22.36
N GLU A 86 12.71 -1.78 -21.86
CA GLU A 86 13.70 -0.93 -22.51
C GLU A 86 13.69 -1.30 -24.00
N PRO A 87 13.50 -0.32 -24.91
CA PRO A 87 13.45 -0.62 -26.32
C PRO A 87 14.72 -1.37 -26.71
N ASP A 88 14.60 -2.29 -27.69
CA ASP A 88 15.77 -2.97 -28.21
C ASP A 88 16.82 -1.94 -28.63
N ILE A 89 18.09 -2.26 -28.36
CA ILE A 89 19.22 -1.38 -28.69
C ILE A 89 19.19 -1.15 -30.21
N LEU A 90 19.08 0.11 -30.63
CA LEU A 90 19.08 0.47 -32.04
C LEU A 90 20.51 0.52 -32.60
N GLU A 91 20.67 0.13 -33.87
CA GLU A 91 21.94 0.29 -34.59
C GLU A 91 22.45 1.74 -34.57
N SER A 92 21.53 2.73 -34.55
CA SER A 92 21.89 4.14 -34.43
C SER A 92 22.50 4.52 -33.09
N GLU A 93 22.08 3.88 -31.99
CA GLU A 93 22.65 4.11 -30.65
C GLU A 93 24.04 3.50 -30.56
N ILE A 94 24.23 2.31 -31.14
CA ILE A 94 25.55 1.66 -31.25
C ILE A 94 26.50 2.56 -32.05
N LYS A 95 26.06 3.06 -33.20
CA LYS A 95 26.85 3.98 -34.03
C LYS A 95 27.20 5.26 -33.28
N TRP A 96 26.22 5.87 -32.61
CA TRP A 96 26.44 7.08 -31.81
C TRP A 96 27.43 6.84 -30.66
N ALA A 97 27.30 5.71 -29.95
CA ALA A 97 28.21 5.34 -28.87
C ALA A 97 29.64 5.18 -29.38
N LEU A 98 29.84 4.52 -30.53
CA LEU A 98 31.15 4.36 -31.17
C LEU A 98 31.77 5.71 -31.56
N GLU A 99 30.98 6.60 -32.16
CA GLU A 99 31.43 7.95 -32.54
C GLU A 99 31.84 8.78 -31.31
N CYS A 100 31.11 8.62 -30.20
CA CYS A 100 31.35 9.36 -28.94
C CYS A 100 32.52 8.85 -28.09
N ILE A 101 33.16 7.72 -28.44
CA ILE A 101 34.33 7.22 -27.69
C ILE A 101 35.44 8.28 -27.71
N ALA A 102 36.04 8.56 -26.55
CA ALA A 102 37.13 9.52 -26.45
C ALA A 102 38.44 8.92 -27.00
N ASN A 103 39.14 9.69 -27.83
CA ASN A 103 40.45 9.32 -28.36
C ASN A 103 41.55 9.48 -27.30
N ASN A 104 42.65 8.74 -27.45
CA ASN A 104 43.87 8.75 -26.65
C ASN A 104 43.66 8.40 -25.16
N LYS A 105 42.63 7.60 -24.85
CA LYS A 105 42.49 7.00 -23.52
C LYS A 105 43.52 5.89 -23.33
N ALA A 106 44.04 5.78 -22.11
CA ALA A 106 44.91 4.66 -21.76
C ALA A 106 44.16 3.33 -21.98
N PRO A 107 44.80 2.33 -22.59
CA PRO A 107 44.19 1.03 -22.81
C PRO A 107 43.85 0.37 -21.46
N GLY A 108 42.84 -0.50 -21.48
CA GLY A 108 42.41 -1.24 -20.29
C GLY A 108 43.41 -2.30 -19.86
N ILE A 109 43.00 -3.15 -18.91
CA ILE A 109 43.78 -4.33 -18.48
C ILE A 109 43.98 -5.36 -19.60
N ASP A 110 43.13 -5.29 -20.62
CA ASP A 110 43.17 -6.07 -21.85
C ASP A 110 44.20 -5.52 -22.86
N GLU A 111 44.81 -4.37 -22.58
CA GLU A 111 45.74 -3.66 -23.48
C GLU A 111 45.11 -3.22 -24.83
N ILE A 112 43.78 -3.21 -24.93
CA ILE A 112 43.07 -2.85 -26.17
C ILE A 112 42.67 -1.36 -26.14
N PRO A 113 43.14 -0.53 -27.10
CA PRO A 113 42.69 0.85 -27.23
C PRO A 113 41.25 0.91 -27.73
N GLY A 114 40.39 1.70 -27.08
CA GLY A 114 38.99 1.87 -27.49
C GLY A 114 38.79 2.47 -28.89
N GLU A 115 39.82 3.12 -29.44
CA GLU A 115 39.82 3.65 -30.81
C GLU A 115 39.71 2.56 -31.88
N LEU A 116 40.12 1.33 -31.55
CA LEU A 116 40.05 0.20 -32.47
C LEU A 116 38.61 -0.07 -32.94
N PHE A 117 37.63 0.15 -32.05
CA PHE A 117 36.22 -0.04 -32.35
C PHE A 117 35.66 1.00 -33.34
N LYS A 118 36.29 2.17 -33.47
CA LYS A 118 35.92 3.16 -34.50
C LYS A 118 36.34 2.71 -35.90
N ILE A 119 37.50 2.06 -36.00
CA ILE A 119 38.07 1.59 -37.27
C ILE A 119 37.32 0.35 -37.78
N LEU A 120 36.83 -0.50 -36.86
CA LEU A 120 36.09 -1.71 -37.21
C LEU A 120 34.63 -1.45 -37.65
N GLY A 121 34.10 -0.26 -37.37
CA GLY A 121 32.71 0.12 -37.64
C GLY A 121 32.46 0.78 -39.00
N ASP A 122 33.50 0.95 -39.82
CA ASP A 122 33.46 1.49 -41.19
C ASP A 122 33.37 0.38 -42.26
#